data_AF-A0A6F8U7T9-F1
#
_entry.id   AF-A0A6F8U7T9-F1
#
_cell.length_a   1.000
_cell.length_b   1.000
_cell.length_c   1.000
_cell.angle_alpha   90.00
_cell.angle_beta   90.00
_cell.angle_gamma   90.00
#
_symmetry.space_group_name_H-M   'P 1'
#
loop_
_entity.id
_entity.type
_entity.pdbx_description
1 polymer ?
#
loop_
_entity_poly.entity_id
_entity_poly.type
_entity_poly.pdbx_seq_one_letter_code
_entity_poly.pdbx_strand_id
1 'polypeptide(L)'
;MVAKPLGFYQRLQQLPLPAQQAFMAALCERLLPNYALYQQTAGVGDEHTLRTVLSLVWERLSVSNASIDFARQAEKLAECEPPEDDESFGARRALDAVVSVSALLDTLLGESPEAVLDVSRTSRAGVRAFIELTEGEEDAQALALIIRDHPLMADENDFQDAVLDAVSEPITKASLKEIRQLGRNNGISNLGLTLDEGEE
;
A
#
# COMPACT_ATOMS: atom_id res chain seq x y z
N MET A 1 -30.89 -14.87 16.27
CA MET A 1 -30.05 -15.14 15.09
C MET A 1 -28.69 -14.50 15.37
N VAL A 2 -27.62 -15.28 15.38
CA VAL A 2 -26.26 -14.72 15.51
C VAL A 2 -25.96 -13.99 14.20
N ALA A 3 -25.59 -12.72 14.26
CA ALA A 3 -25.24 -11.95 13.08
C ALA A 3 -24.04 -12.62 12.38
N LYS A 4 -24.10 -12.75 11.05
CA LYS A 4 -22.95 -13.25 10.28
C LYS A 4 -21.77 -12.28 10.48
N PRO A 5 -20.55 -12.76 10.74
CA PRO A 5 -19.39 -11.88 10.86
C PRO A 5 -19.24 -11.06 9.58
N LEU A 6 -18.87 -9.79 9.74
CA LEU A 6 -18.68 -8.84 8.64
C LEU A 6 -17.53 -9.32 7.75
N GLY A 7 -17.68 -9.14 6.43
CA GLY A 7 -16.58 -9.38 5.49
C GLY A 7 -15.46 -8.35 5.64
N PHE A 8 -14.26 -8.68 5.17
CA PHE A 8 -13.07 -7.81 5.23
C PHE A 8 -13.36 -6.35 4.84
N TYR A 9 -13.92 -6.12 3.64
CA TYR A 9 -14.20 -4.76 3.16
C TYR A 9 -15.28 -4.04 3.98
N GLN A 10 -16.25 -4.76 4.53
CA GLN A 10 -17.27 -4.17 5.41
C GLN A 10 -16.66 -3.72 6.74
N ARG A 11 -15.77 -4.53 7.32
CA ARG A 11 -15.00 -4.15 8.52
C ARG A 11 -14.16 -2.90 8.23
N LEU A 12 -13.43 -2.90 7.12
CA LEU A 12 -12.55 -1.80 6.71
C LEU A 12 -13.31 -0.47 6.55
N GLN A 13 -14.47 -0.49 5.88
CA GLN A 13 -15.31 0.71 5.69
C GLN A 13 -15.97 1.22 6.98
N GLN A 14 -16.18 0.34 7.98
CA GLN A 14 -16.78 0.73 9.26
C GLN A 14 -15.78 1.33 10.25
N LEU A 15 -14.48 1.27 9.95
CA LEU A 15 -13.46 1.93 10.76
C LEU A 15 -13.65 3.45 10.74
N PRO A 16 -13.32 4.15 11.83
CA PRO A 16 -13.15 5.60 11.82
C PRO A 16 -12.09 6.02 10.78
N LEU A 17 -12.26 7.18 10.16
CA LEU A 17 -11.36 7.67 9.10
C LEU A 17 -9.86 7.64 9.49
N PRO A 18 -9.42 8.04 10.71
CA PRO A 18 -8.01 7.92 11.08
C PRO A 18 -7.47 6.48 11.09
N ALA A 19 -8.32 5.50 11.41
CA ALA A 19 -7.94 4.08 11.36
C ALA A 19 -7.88 3.57 9.91
N GLN A 20 -8.79 4.02 9.03
CA GLN A 20 -8.68 3.76 7.59
C GLN A 20 -7.40 4.36 7.00
N GLN A 21 -7.04 5.58 7.38
CA GLN A 21 -5.81 6.24 6.95
C GLN A 21 -4.55 5.53 7.46
N ALA A 22 -4.55 5.03 8.71
CA ALA A 22 -3.46 4.22 9.22
C ALA A 22 -3.31 2.89 8.46
N PHE A 23 -4.43 2.26 8.08
CA PHE A 23 -4.43 1.06 7.23
C PHE A 23 -3.84 1.36 5.84
N MET A 24 -4.28 2.44 5.19
CA MET A 24 -3.74 2.88 3.90
C MET A 24 -2.24 3.19 3.99
N ALA A 25 -1.80 3.89 5.05
CA ALA A 25 -0.39 4.23 5.26
C ALA A 25 0.48 2.98 5.43
N ALA A 26 0.00 1.95 6.12
CA ALA A 26 0.71 0.67 6.25
C ALA A 26 0.86 -0.05 4.90
N LEU A 27 -0.19 -0.07 4.09
CA LEU A 27 -0.13 -0.59 2.71
C LEU A 27 0.86 0.19 1.84
N CYS A 28 0.83 1.52 1.92
CA CYS A 28 1.77 2.35 1.18
C CYS A 28 3.23 2.09 1.59
N GLU A 29 3.52 1.90 2.88
CA GLU A 29 4.86 1.50 3.33
C GLU A 29 5.28 0.15 2.71
N ARG A 30 4.36 -0.80 2.55
CA ARG A 30 4.60 -2.11 1.92
C ARG A 30 4.78 -2.02 0.41
N LEU A 31 4.27 -0.98 -0.25
CA LEU A 31 4.44 -0.77 -1.69
C LEU A 31 5.77 -0.07 -2.04
N LEU A 32 6.38 0.65 -1.11
CA LEU A 32 7.61 1.43 -1.33
C LEU A 32 8.76 0.64 -1.97
N PRO A 33 9.07 -0.62 -1.57
CA PRO A 33 10.19 -1.34 -2.18
C PRO A 33 9.99 -1.57 -3.68
N ASN A 34 8.75 -1.66 -4.18
CA ASN A 34 8.49 -1.78 -5.61
C ASN A 34 8.91 -0.52 -6.39
N TYR A 35 8.57 0.66 -5.85
CA TYR A 35 8.98 1.94 -6.44
C TYR A 35 10.50 2.07 -6.44
N ALA A 36 11.12 1.69 -5.33
CA ALA A 36 12.56 1.80 -5.15
C ALA A 36 13.35 0.88 -6.11
N LEU A 37 12.87 -0.35 -6.32
CA LEU A 37 13.42 -1.28 -7.32
C LEU A 37 13.26 -0.75 -8.75
N TYR A 38 12.11 -0.16 -9.07
CA TYR A 38 11.91 0.50 -10.36
C TYR A 38 12.90 1.65 -10.53
N GLN A 39 13.04 2.53 -9.54
CA GLN A 39 13.99 3.64 -9.59
C GLN A 39 15.43 3.16 -9.82
N GLN A 40 15.85 2.11 -9.10
CA GLN A 40 17.18 1.52 -9.27
C GLN A 40 17.40 0.96 -10.68
N THR A 41 16.38 0.31 -11.25
CA THR A 41 16.49 -0.38 -12.55
C THR A 41 16.35 0.57 -13.73
N ALA A 42 15.40 1.51 -13.67
CA ALA A 42 15.11 2.47 -14.73
C ALA A 42 16.02 3.72 -14.69
N GLY A 43 16.64 4.00 -13.54
CA GLY A 43 17.50 5.17 -13.35
C GLY A 43 16.73 6.49 -13.23
N VAL A 44 15.42 6.44 -13.03
CA VAL A 44 14.52 7.60 -12.90
C VAL A 44 13.54 7.39 -11.73
N GLY A 45 13.13 8.47 -11.07
CA GLY A 45 12.21 8.45 -9.91
C GLY A 45 12.80 9.13 -8.67
N ASP A 46 11.94 9.36 -7.66
CA ASP A 46 12.30 9.98 -6.38
C ASP A 46 11.60 9.31 -5.19
N GLU A 47 12.13 8.17 -4.78
CA GLU A 47 11.69 7.39 -3.61
C GLU A 47 11.80 8.22 -2.32
N HIS A 48 12.76 9.14 -2.24
CA HIS A 48 12.95 9.99 -1.07
C HIS A 48 11.73 10.90 -0.85
N THR A 49 11.15 11.44 -1.93
CA THR A 49 9.91 12.20 -1.86
C THR A 49 8.75 11.34 -1.35
N LEU A 50 8.55 10.13 -1.88
CA LEU A 50 7.49 9.21 -1.38
C LEU A 50 7.65 8.92 0.12
N ARG A 51 8.88 8.59 0.57
CA ARG A 51 9.17 8.31 1.99
C ARG A 51 8.95 9.52 2.88
N THR A 52 9.26 10.71 2.38
CA THR A 52 9.05 11.97 3.11
C THR A 52 7.56 12.26 3.27
N VAL A 53 6.79 12.13 2.19
CA VAL A 53 5.33 12.30 2.22
C VAL A 53 4.69 11.31 3.19
N LEU A 54 5.04 10.01 3.12
CA LEU A 54 4.51 9.03 4.06
C LEU A 54 4.90 9.32 5.51
N SER A 55 6.11 9.81 5.76
CA SER A 55 6.53 10.21 7.11
C SER A 55 5.68 11.36 7.66
N LEU A 56 5.30 12.32 6.83
CA LEU A 56 4.36 13.40 7.19
C LEU A 56 2.95 12.86 7.45
N VAL A 57 2.49 11.85 6.72
CA VAL A 57 1.22 11.18 7.02
C VAL A 57 1.26 10.53 8.41
N TRP A 58 2.32 9.78 8.73
CA TRP A 58 2.48 9.19 10.06
C TRP A 58 2.56 10.24 11.17
N GLU A 59 3.21 11.38 10.92
CA GLU A 59 3.22 12.51 11.84
C GLU A 59 1.80 13.04 12.09
N ARG A 60 1.02 13.26 11.02
CA ARG A 60 -0.38 13.71 11.12
C ARG A 60 -1.26 12.75 11.90
N LEU A 61 -1.10 11.44 11.69
CA LEU A 61 -1.85 10.41 12.42
C LEU A 61 -1.48 10.38 13.91
N SER A 62 -0.21 10.64 14.24
CA SER A 62 0.29 10.67 15.62
C SER A 62 -0.03 11.98 16.35
N VAL A 63 -0.10 13.08 15.61
CA VAL A 63 -0.31 14.45 16.11
C VAL A 63 -1.41 15.10 15.27
N SER A 64 -2.67 14.96 15.73
CA SER A 64 -3.86 15.38 14.99
C SER A 64 -3.94 16.87 14.65
N ASN A 65 -3.11 17.71 15.29
CA ASN A 65 -3.02 19.15 15.04
C ASN A 65 -1.72 19.56 14.31
N ALA A 66 -0.92 18.61 13.81
CA ALA A 66 0.26 18.91 13.00
C ALA A 66 -0.16 19.72 11.76
N SER A 67 0.47 20.87 11.56
CA SER A 67 0.21 21.76 10.42
C SER A 67 1.04 21.30 9.23
N ILE A 68 0.45 20.47 8.38
CA ILE A 68 1.11 19.91 7.20
C ILE A 68 0.32 20.35 5.96
N ASP A 69 1.05 20.89 4.99
CA ASP A 69 0.49 21.28 3.69
C ASP A 69 0.48 20.04 2.77
N PHE A 70 -0.60 19.27 2.85
CA PHE A 70 -0.78 18.06 2.04
C PHE A 70 -1.06 18.36 0.57
N ALA A 71 -1.64 19.52 0.24
CA ALA A 71 -1.82 19.93 -1.15
C ALA A 71 -0.45 20.09 -1.83
N ARG A 72 0.49 20.79 -1.17
CA ARG A 72 1.87 20.90 -1.66
C ARG A 72 2.61 19.55 -1.70
N GLN A 73 2.30 18.62 -0.80
CA GLN A 73 2.91 17.28 -0.85
C GLN A 73 2.35 16.47 -2.02
N ALA A 74 1.06 16.62 -2.35
CA ALA A 74 0.45 15.98 -3.51
C ALA A 74 1.06 16.48 -4.84
N GLU A 75 1.32 17.79 -4.96
CA GLU A 75 2.02 18.36 -6.12
C GLU A 75 3.39 17.71 -6.35
N LYS A 76 4.21 17.55 -5.29
CA LYS A 76 5.51 16.87 -5.38
C LYS A 76 5.38 15.39 -5.70
N LEU A 77 4.36 14.74 -5.15
CA LEU A 77 4.14 13.31 -5.35
C LEU A 77 3.77 13.00 -6.80
N ALA A 78 3.02 13.89 -7.46
CA ALA A 78 2.70 13.78 -8.88
C ALA A 78 3.96 13.78 -9.77
N GLU A 79 5.01 14.52 -9.40
CA GLU A 79 6.30 14.52 -10.12
C GLU A 79 7.06 13.18 -9.98
N CYS A 80 6.63 12.30 -9.06
CA CYS A 80 7.25 11.00 -8.85
C CYS A 80 6.63 9.89 -9.73
N GLU A 81 5.59 10.18 -10.50
CA GLU A 81 5.01 9.21 -11.43
C GLU A 81 6.05 8.75 -12.47
N PRO A 82 6.10 7.45 -12.80
CA PRO A 82 6.90 6.95 -13.91
C PRO A 82 6.55 7.65 -15.24
N PRO A 83 7.47 7.71 -16.21
CA PRO A 83 7.17 8.25 -17.54
C PRO A 83 5.95 7.57 -18.18
N GLU A 84 5.06 8.35 -18.80
CA GLU A 84 3.81 7.85 -19.39
C GLU A 84 4.04 6.80 -20.50
N ASP A 85 5.22 6.80 -21.15
CA ASP A 85 5.62 5.88 -22.20
C ASP A 85 6.34 4.62 -21.69
N ASP A 86 6.67 4.54 -20.39
CA ASP A 86 7.22 3.34 -19.78
C ASP A 86 6.10 2.36 -19.39
N GLU A 87 5.81 1.42 -20.29
CA GLU A 87 4.82 0.38 -20.06
C GLU A 87 5.36 -0.84 -19.31
N SER A 88 6.59 -0.78 -18.78
CA SER A 88 7.21 -1.91 -18.08
C SER A 88 6.43 -2.32 -16.83
N PHE A 89 6.60 -3.57 -16.41
CA PHE A 89 5.99 -4.06 -15.18
C PHE A 89 6.44 -3.23 -13.96
N GLY A 90 7.73 -2.87 -13.91
CA GLY A 90 8.29 -2.03 -12.85
C GLY A 90 7.62 -0.67 -12.77
N ALA A 91 7.45 0.02 -13.91
CA ALA A 91 6.76 1.30 -13.98
C ALA A 91 5.32 1.19 -13.45
N ARG A 92 4.56 0.16 -13.83
CA ARG A 92 3.20 -0.05 -13.30
C ARG A 92 3.18 -0.24 -11.78
N ARG A 93 4.15 -0.96 -11.21
CA ARG A 93 4.26 -1.15 -9.76
C ARG A 93 4.72 0.10 -9.01
N ALA A 94 5.56 0.92 -9.64
CA ALA A 94 5.93 2.23 -9.12
C ALA A 94 4.73 3.18 -9.13
N LEU A 95 3.96 3.21 -10.23
CA LEU A 95 2.73 3.98 -10.33
C LEU A 95 1.71 3.56 -9.25
N ASP A 96 1.50 2.26 -9.04
CA ASP A 96 0.63 1.73 -7.97
C ASP A 96 1.00 2.29 -6.59
N ALA A 97 2.29 2.44 -6.29
CA ALA A 97 2.76 3.05 -5.05
C ALA A 97 2.43 4.55 -4.99
N VAL A 98 2.72 5.30 -6.05
CA VAL A 98 2.44 6.75 -6.13
C VAL A 98 0.95 7.03 -5.97
N VAL A 99 0.09 6.37 -6.76
CA VAL A 99 -1.36 6.59 -6.72
C VAL A 99 -1.98 6.17 -5.38
N SER A 100 -1.42 5.15 -4.71
CA SER A 100 -1.88 4.75 -3.39
C SER A 100 -1.56 5.80 -2.32
N VAL A 101 -0.38 6.41 -2.39
CA VAL A 101 -0.02 7.53 -1.50
C VAL A 101 -0.86 8.77 -1.83
N SER A 102 -1.11 9.07 -3.11
CA SER A 102 -1.98 10.18 -3.52
C SER A 102 -3.39 10.02 -2.98
N ALA A 103 -4.00 8.84 -3.15
CA ALA A 103 -5.33 8.54 -2.61
C ALA A 103 -5.40 8.69 -1.08
N LEU A 104 -4.32 8.35 -0.37
CA LEU A 104 -4.20 8.60 1.07
C LEU A 104 -4.16 10.10 1.38
N LEU A 105 -3.42 10.91 0.62
CA LEU A 105 -3.42 12.37 0.79
C LEU A 105 -4.81 12.96 0.54
N ASP A 106 -5.53 12.49 -0.47
CA ASP A 106 -6.89 12.95 -0.79
C ASP A 106 -7.84 12.70 0.39
N THR A 107 -7.71 11.57 1.09
CA THR A 107 -8.50 11.33 2.32
C THR A 107 -8.16 12.32 3.44
N LEU A 108 -6.89 12.73 3.55
CA LEU A 108 -6.42 13.67 4.58
C LEU A 108 -6.87 15.10 4.29
N LEU A 109 -7.03 15.43 3.00
CA LEU A 109 -7.64 16.67 2.51
C LEU A 109 -9.17 16.63 2.59
N GLY A 110 -9.77 15.45 2.78
CA GLY A 110 -11.21 15.24 2.86
C GLY A 110 -11.91 15.15 1.50
N GLU A 111 -11.14 14.91 0.43
CA GLU A 111 -11.61 14.88 -0.95
C GLU A 111 -12.10 13.49 -1.38
N SER A 112 -11.51 12.42 -0.83
CA SER A 112 -11.85 11.03 -1.16
C SER A 112 -11.89 10.11 0.07
N PRO A 113 -12.84 10.29 1.01
CA PRO A 113 -12.87 9.55 2.27
C PRO A 113 -13.06 8.02 2.12
N GLU A 114 -13.54 7.54 0.98
CA GLU A 114 -13.79 6.13 0.67
C GLU A 114 -12.60 5.39 0.03
N ALA A 115 -11.49 6.08 -0.25
CA ALA A 115 -10.35 5.56 -1.01
C ALA A 115 -9.64 4.35 -0.36
N VAL A 116 -9.93 4.03 0.91
CA VAL A 116 -9.35 2.89 1.64
C VAL A 116 -9.53 1.56 0.90
N LEU A 117 -10.66 1.38 0.21
CA LEU A 117 -10.95 0.16 -0.55
C LEU A 117 -10.07 0.05 -1.79
N ASP A 118 -9.81 1.18 -2.44
CA ASP A 118 -9.03 1.20 -3.68
C ASP A 118 -7.57 0.94 -3.38
N VAL A 119 -6.99 1.54 -2.33
CA VAL A 119 -5.62 1.22 -1.88
C VAL A 119 -5.47 -0.27 -1.51
N SER A 120 -6.45 -0.83 -0.79
CA SER A 120 -6.48 -2.27 -0.47
C SER A 120 -6.49 -3.15 -1.73
N ARG A 121 -7.25 -2.76 -2.75
CA ARG A 121 -7.37 -3.50 -4.02
C ARG A 121 -6.15 -3.32 -4.89
N THR A 122 -5.56 -2.13 -4.97
CA THR A 122 -4.34 -1.85 -5.74
C THR A 122 -3.20 -2.74 -5.26
N SER A 123 -3.00 -2.88 -3.95
CA SER A 123 -1.97 -3.80 -3.43
C SER A 123 -2.20 -5.25 -3.86
N ARG A 124 -3.43 -5.77 -3.72
CA ARG A 124 -3.78 -7.14 -4.17
C ARG A 124 -3.69 -7.30 -5.69
N ALA A 125 -4.04 -6.27 -6.46
CA ALA A 125 -3.95 -6.27 -7.91
C ALA A 125 -2.50 -6.33 -8.38
N GLY A 126 -1.58 -5.67 -7.67
CA GLY A 126 -0.13 -5.78 -7.91
C GLY A 126 0.36 -7.22 -7.75
N VAL A 127 -0.03 -7.90 -6.67
CA VAL A 127 0.32 -9.31 -6.42
C VAL A 127 -0.26 -10.22 -7.49
N ARG A 128 -1.54 -10.04 -7.82
CA ARG A 128 -2.20 -10.77 -8.91
C ARG A 128 -1.40 -10.63 -10.21
N ALA A 129 -1.11 -9.40 -10.64
CA ALA A 129 -0.42 -9.15 -11.89
C ALA A 129 1.02 -9.70 -11.89
N PHE A 130 1.68 -9.78 -10.73
CA PHE A 130 2.99 -10.44 -10.63
C PHE A 130 2.87 -11.95 -10.86
N ILE A 131 1.90 -12.61 -10.21
CA ILE A 131 1.64 -14.04 -10.39
C ILE A 131 1.27 -14.34 -11.85
N GLU A 132 0.42 -13.52 -12.46
CA GLU A 132 0.04 -13.64 -13.88
C GLU A 132 1.28 -13.59 -14.79
N LEU A 133 2.22 -12.68 -14.50
CA LEU A 133 3.47 -12.55 -15.25
C LEU A 133 4.41 -13.76 -15.07
N THR A 134 4.52 -14.30 -13.85
CA THR A 134 5.51 -15.34 -13.52
C THR A 134 5.04 -16.76 -13.84
N GLU A 135 3.74 -17.04 -13.67
CA GLU A 135 3.17 -18.38 -13.90
C GLU A 135 2.85 -18.62 -15.38
N GLY A 136 2.51 -17.57 -16.14
CA GLY A 136 2.31 -17.65 -17.59
C GLY A 136 1.15 -18.53 -18.05
N GLU A 137 0.15 -18.78 -17.19
CA GLU A 137 -1.06 -19.54 -17.53
C GLU A 137 -2.02 -18.70 -18.37
N GLU A 138 -2.46 -19.23 -19.52
CA GLU A 138 -3.34 -18.54 -20.47
C GLU A 138 -4.83 -18.85 -20.22
N ASP A 139 -5.15 -20.01 -19.62
CA ASP A 139 -6.51 -20.33 -19.24
C ASP A 139 -6.95 -19.53 -18.01
N ALA A 140 -7.94 -18.66 -18.20
CA ALA A 140 -8.40 -17.75 -17.16
C ALA A 140 -8.96 -18.47 -15.91
N GLN A 141 -9.52 -19.67 -16.04
CA GLN A 141 -10.06 -20.40 -14.88
C GLN A 141 -8.93 -21.05 -14.08
N ALA A 142 -7.96 -21.68 -14.75
CA ALA A 142 -6.77 -22.23 -14.13
C ALA A 142 -5.95 -21.13 -13.45
N LEU A 143 -5.71 -20.02 -14.14
CA LEU A 143 -4.99 -18.86 -13.61
C LEU A 143 -5.67 -18.30 -12.35
N ALA A 144 -7.00 -18.20 -12.33
CA ALA A 144 -7.73 -17.76 -11.15
C ALA A 144 -7.55 -18.69 -9.95
N LEU A 145 -7.45 -20.01 -10.17
CA LEU A 145 -7.15 -20.99 -9.10
C LEU A 145 -5.70 -20.84 -8.62
N ILE A 146 -4.76 -20.69 -9.55
CA ILE A 146 -3.33 -20.45 -9.22
C ILE A 146 -3.21 -19.20 -8.35
N ILE A 147 -3.75 -18.07 -8.79
CA ILE A 147 -3.70 -16.80 -8.03
C ILE A 147 -4.32 -16.96 -6.64
N ARG A 148 -5.45 -17.66 -6.53
CA ARG A 148 -6.12 -17.88 -5.24
C ARG A 148 -5.24 -18.68 -4.27
N ASP A 149 -4.56 -19.70 -4.77
CA ASP A 149 -3.80 -20.65 -3.95
C ASP A 149 -2.31 -20.27 -3.84
N HIS A 150 -1.88 -19.20 -4.51
CA HIS A 150 -0.48 -18.76 -4.55
C HIS A 150 0.00 -18.20 -3.20
N PRO A 151 1.21 -18.58 -2.72
CA PRO A 151 1.75 -18.10 -1.45
C PRO A 151 1.80 -16.57 -1.30
N LEU A 152 2.18 -15.83 -2.36
CA LEU A 152 2.18 -14.36 -2.32
C LEU A 152 0.78 -13.76 -2.11
N MET A 153 -0.27 -14.37 -2.66
CA MET A 153 -1.64 -13.90 -2.46
C MET A 153 -2.11 -14.21 -1.03
N ALA A 154 -1.72 -15.36 -0.48
CA ALA A 154 -1.96 -15.68 0.92
C ALA A 154 -1.26 -14.67 1.85
N ASP A 155 0.04 -14.41 1.63
CA ASP A 155 0.82 -13.45 2.43
C ASP A 155 0.24 -12.03 2.37
N GLU A 156 -0.21 -11.57 1.19
CA GLU A 156 -0.84 -10.25 1.07
C GLU A 156 -2.20 -10.19 1.79
N ASN A 157 -2.99 -11.27 1.77
CA ASN A 157 -4.23 -11.33 2.52
C ASN A 157 -3.98 -11.34 4.02
N ASP A 158 -3.04 -12.17 4.49
CA ASP A 158 -2.66 -12.26 5.91
C ASP A 158 -2.10 -10.93 6.42
N PHE A 159 -1.28 -10.25 5.62
CA PHE A 159 -0.79 -8.91 5.93
C PHE A 159 -1.94 -7.90 6.07
N GLN A 160 -2.86 -7.85 5.11
CA GLN A 160 -3.98 -6.91 5.18
C GLN A 160 -4.93 -7.21 6.35
N ASP A 161 -5.16 -8.49 6.66
CA ASP A 161 -5.94 -8.89 7.83
C ASP A 161 -5.23 -8.46 9.12
N ALA A 162 -3.91 -8.65 9.23
CA ALA A 162 -3.13 -8.21 10.39
C ALA A 162 -3.16 -6.69 10.58
N VAL A 163 -3.03 -5.91 9.50
CA VAL A 163 -3.14 -4.44 9.57
C VAL A 163 -4.56 -4.04 9.96
N LEU A 164 -5.59 -4.65 9.35
CA LEU A 164 -7.00 -4.38 9.68
C LEU A 164 -7.30 -4.65 11.15
N ASP A 165 -6.82 -5.76 11.69
CA ASP A 165 -6.99 -6.10 13.10
C ASP A 165 -6.26 -5.10 13.99
N ALA A 166 -5.02 -4.71 13.64
CA ALA A 166 -4.26 -3.71 14.40
C ALA A 166 -4.92 -2.33 14.41
N VAL A 167 -5.51 -1.88 13.30
CA VAL A 167 -6.22 -0.58 13.24
C VAL A 167 -7.65 -0.63 13.77
N SER A 168 -8.20 -1.84 14.01
CA SER A 168 -9.51 -2.02 14.67
C SER A 168 -9.43 -1.77 16.18
N GLU A 169 -8.23 -1.85 16.76
CA GLU A 169 -7.95 -1.52 18.15
C GLU A 169 -7.77 0.01 18.34
N PRO A 170 -7.88 0.52 19.58
CA PRO A 170 -7.67 1.94 19.85
C PRO A 170 -6.31 2.46 19.35
N ILE A 171 -6.36 3.47 18.47
CA ILE A 171 -5.17 4.09 17.89
C ILE A 171 -4.46 4.97 18.93
N THR A 172 -3.19 4.65 19.19
CA THR A 172 -2.29 5.38 20.07
C THR A 172 -0.98 5.64 19.34
N LYS A 173 -0.12 6.50 19.89
CA LYS A 173 1.22 6.71 19.32
C LYS A 173 2.07 5.43 19.28
N ALA A 174 1.89 4.55 20.26
CA ALA A 174 2.59 3.27 20.32
C ALA A 174 2.08 2.32 19.22
N SER A 175 0.76 2.14 19.12
CA SER A 175 0.18 1.27 18.09
C SER A 175 0.44 1.79 16.67
N LEU A 176 0.43 3.11 16.44
CA LEU A 176 0.83 3.66 15.13
C LEU A 176 2.29 3.32 14.76
N LYS A 177 3.19 3.29 15.74
CA LYS A 177 4.59 2.88 15.49
C LYS A 177 4.67 1.39 15.13
N GLU A 178 3.88 0.55 15.80
CA GLU A 178 3.79 -0.88 15.51
C GLU A 178 3.17 -1.15 14.13
N ILE A 179 2.07 -0.47 13.79
CA ILE A 179 1.41 -0.56 12.48
C ILE A 179 2.37 -0.08 11.38
N ARG A 180 3.12 1.01 11.60
CA ARG A 180 4.14 1.47 10.66
C ARG A 180 5.25 0.42 10.46
N GLN A 181 5.70 -0.21 11.54
CA GLN A 181 6.70 -1.28 11.46
C GLN A 181 6.16 -2.51 10.73
N LEU A 182 4.91 -2.89 10.98
CA LEU A 182 4.21 -3.94 10.25
C LEU A 182 4.15 -3.60 8.75
N GLY A 183 3.73 -2.38 8.39
CA GLY A 183 3.65 -1.91 7.01
C GLY A 183 5.00 -1.93 6.28
N ARG A 184 6.08 -1.58 6.97
CA ARG A 184 7.44 -1.67 6.40
C ARG A 184 7.85 -3.10 6.08
N ASN A 185 7.28 -4.09 6.76
CA ASN A 185 7.45 -5.52 6.48
C ASN A 185 8.92 -5.93 6.26
N ASN A 186 9.83 -5.44 7.11
CA ASN A 186 11.28 -5.66 6.99
C ASN A 186 11.87 -5.31 5.60
N GLY A 187 11.29 -4.34 4.90
CA GLY A 187 11.73 -3.92 3.57
C GLY A 187 11.24 -4.83 2.43
N ILE A 188 10.33 -5.78 2.70
CA ILE A 188 9.79 -6.72 1.71
C ILE A 188 8.42 -6.21 1.24
N SER A 189 8.26 -6.06 -0.07
CA SER A 189 7.01 -5.58 -0.66
C SER A 189 5.91 -6.63 -0.68
N ASN A 190 4.71 -6.22 -1.07
CA ASN A 190 3.60 -7.13 -1.39
C ASN A 190 3.95 -8.18 -2.46
N LEU A 191 4.96 -7.94 -3.29
CA LEU A 191 5.43 -8.88 -4.31
C LEU A 191 6.53 -9.84 -3.78
N GLY A 192 6.89 -9.76 -2.50
CA GLY A 192 8.01 -10.50 -1.94
C GLY A 192 9.39 -9.95 -2.34
N LEU A 193 9.45 -8.74 -2.87
CA LEU A 193 10.68 -8.13 -3.37
C LEU A 193 11.30 -7.19 -2.33
N THR A 194 12.63 -7.12 -2.29
CA THR A 194 13.37 -6.19 -1.42
C THR A 194 14.56 -5.60 -2.17
N LEU A 195 15.01 -4.44 -1.71
CA LEU A 195 16.25 -3.79 -2.17
C LEU A 195 17.49 -4.33 -1.46
N ASP A 196 17.32 -4.90 -0.27
CA ASP A 196 18.42 -5.47 0.48
C ASP A 196 18.81 -6.79 -0.20
N GLU A 197 19.92 -6.79 -0.94
CA GLU A 197 20.59 -8.04 -1.31
C GLU A 197 20.90 -8.74 0.01
N GLY A 198 20.21 -9.85 0.29
CA GLY A 198 20.43 -10.61 1.50
C GLY A 198 21.93 -10.88 1.65
N GLU A 199 22.53 -10.36 2.72
CA GLU A 199 23.78 -10.92 3.21
C GLU A 199 23.47 -12.36 3.62
N GLU A 200 23.76 -13.31 2.73
CA GLU A 200 23.90 -14.73 3.08
C GLU A 200 25.01 -14.94 4.11
#